data_AF-A0A242WAS9-F1
#
_entry.id   AF-A0A242WAS9-F1
#
_cell.length_a   1.000
_cell.length_b   1.000
_cell.length_c   1.000
_cell.angle_alpha   90.00
_cell.angle_beta   90.00
_cell.angle_gamma   90.00
#
_symmetry.space_group_name_H-M   'P 1'
#
loop_
_entity.id
_entity.type
_entity.pdbx_description
1 polymer ?
#
loop_
_entity_poly.entity_id
_entity_poly.type
_entity_poly.pdbx_seq_one_letter_code
_entity_poly.pdbx_strand_id
1 'polypeptide(L)'
;MSEILLRREDNPRIYNVVDKFSRKLGIKDIVVYEKNSKPFSNQYTGLTKRKGLVLPSVLIRDAQLHPHVLKFFVGHELIHFYHKEYGSKQAYNSFIAKLCTLFMIEGPMQKDNAKVLLQEMRANIEGAVIAELSNSEIIDAQILAQNKNNDPLIPASYKVGYPDRNMISNFCTKYKKFDESVSRIILDDFCDKMHISKKEQFINKIVDDFFINTL
;
A
#
# COMPACT_ATOMS: atom_id res chain seq x y z
N MET A 1 -10.62 4.50 20.98
CA MET A 1 -11.72 4.00 20.13
C MET A 1 -11.26 2.73 19.44
N SER A 2 -12.12 1.71 19.48
CA SER A 2 -11.80 0.29 19.38
C SER A 2 -11.79 -0.22 17.95
N GLU A 3 -10.76 -0.98 17.63
CA GLU A 3 -10.85 -1.94 16.53
C GLU A 3 -11.85 -3.04 16.93
N ILE A 4 -12.78 -3.35 16.03
CA ILE A 4 -13.83 -4.34 16.25
C ILE A 4 -13.46 -5.57 15.42
N LEU A 5 -13.29 -6.72 16.07
CA LEU A 5 -13.05 -7.97 15.34
C LEU A 5 -14.29 -8.30 14.50
N LEU A 6 -14.14 -8.40 13.18
CA LEU A 6 -15.21 -8.83 12.30
C LEU A 6 -15.38 -10.34 12.40
N ARG A 7 -16.59 -10.78 12.74
CA ARG A 7 -16.95 -12.20 12.71
C ARG A 7 -17.18 -12.68 11.29
N ARG A 8 -16.78 -13.93 11.01
CA ARG A 8 -16.81 -14.53 9.67
C ARG A 8 -18.24 -14.73 9.18
N GLU A 9 -19.09 -15.21 10.07
CA GLU A 9 -20.52 -15.44 9.88
C GLU A 9 -21.29 -14.17 9.53
N ASP A 10 -20.91 -13.03 10.12
CA ASP A 10 -21.57 -11.75 9.89
C ASP A 10 -21.03 -11.02 8.65
N ASN A 11 -19.80 -11.33 8.23
CA ASN A 11 -19.09 -10.62 7.15
C ASN A 11 -18.59 -11.58 6.04
N PRO A 12 -19.42 -12.48 5.49
CA PRO A 12 -18.96 -13.51 4.56
C PRO A 12 -18.36 -12.92 3.28
N ARG A 13 -18.83 -11.75 2.82
CA ARG A 13 -18.29 -11.09 1.61
C ARG A 13 -16.84 -10.63 1.81
N ILE A 14 -16.53 -10.06 2.97
CA ILE A 14 -15.16 -9.61 3.30
C ILE A 14 -14.25 -10.83 3.41
N TYR A 15 -14.68 -11.84 4.16
CA TYR A 15 -13.87 -13.05 4.37
C TYR A 15 -13.72 -13.89 3.11
N ASN A 16 -14.70 -13.94 2.20
CA ASN A 16 -14.53 -14.59 0.90
C ASN A 16 -13.39 -13.97 0.08
N VAL A 17 -13.25 -12.64 0.10
CA VAL A 17 -12.15 -11.94 -0.58
C VAL A 17 -10.82 -12.27 0.12
N VAL A 18 -10.77 -12.08 1.44
CA VAL A 18 -9.57 -12.32 2.24
C VAL A 18 -9.08 -13.76 2.11
N ASP A 19 -9.97 -14.75 2.25
CA ASP A 19 -9.63 -16.17 2.19
C ASP A 19 -9.20 -16.59 0.78
N LYS A 20 -9.87 -16.07 -0.27
CA LYS A 20 -9.48 -16.33 -1.66
C LYS A 20 -8.04 -15.87 -1.91
N PHE A 21 -7.70 -14.66 -1.48
CA PHE A 21 -6.38 -14.08 -1.71
C PHE A 21 -5.31 -14.69 -0.80
N SER A 22 -5.63 -14.90 0.48
CA SER A 22 -4.74 -15.56 1.44
C SER A 22 -4.34 -16.95 0.97
N ARG A 23 -5.29 -17.72 0.39
CA ARG A 23 -5.01 -19.05 -0.17
C ARG A 23 -4.00 -19.00 -1.31
N LYS A 24 -4.06 -18.00 -2.20
CA LYS A 24 -3.07 -17.82 -3.28
C LYS A 24 -1.67 -17.55 -2.76
N LEU A 25 -1.57 -16.90 -1.61
CA LEU A 25 -0.32 -16.57 -0.92
C LEU A 25 0.14 -17.64 0.07
N GLY A 26 -0.62 -18.72 0.26
CA GLY A 26 -0.36 -19.73 1.28
C GLY A 26 -0.49 -19.21 2.73
N ILE A 27 -1.17 -18.08 2.94
CA ILE A 27 -1.39 -17.48 4.26
C ILE A 27 -2.61 -18.15 4.93
N LYS A 28 -2.49 -18.44 6.22
CA LYS A 28 -3.56 -19.02 7.05
C LYS A 28 -3.91 -18.08 8.20
N ASP A 29 -5.13 -18.26 8.72
CA ASP A 29 -5.59 -17.65 9.98
C ASP A 29 -5.55 -16.11 10.02
N ILE A 30 -5.83 -15.46 8.89
CA ILE A 30 -6.02 -14.00 8.84
C ILE A 30 -7.32 -13.65 9.56
N VAL A 31 -7.23 -12.74 10.53
CA VAL A 31 -8.38 -12.05 11.11
C VAL A 31 -8.56 -10.67 10.51
N VAL A 32 -9.80 -10.18 10.47
CA VAL A 32 -10.11 -8.83 9.98
C VAL A 32 -10.72 -8.01 11.10
N TYR A 33 -10.21 -6.80 11.30
CA TYR A 33 -10.78 -5.82 12.21
C TYR A 33 -11.40 -4.66 11.43
N GLU A 34 -12.51 -4.15 11.91
CA GLU A 34 -13.04 -2.85 11.50
C GLU A 34 -12.48 -1.75 12.39
N LYS A 35 -12.13 -0.61 11.80
CA LYS A 35 -11.78 0.61 12.53
C LYS A 35 -12.75 1.74 12.18
N ASN A 36 -13.55 2.12 13.17
CA ASN A 36 -14.61 3.13 13.06
C ASN A 36 -14.22 4.53 13.57
N SER A 37 -13.01 4.68 14.11
CA SER A 37 -12.48 5.97 14.57
C SER A 37 -12.05 6.87 13.41
N LYS A 38 -12.53 8.12 13.40
CA LYS A 38 -12.06 9.16 12.47
C LYS A 38 -10.58 9.52 12.74
N PRO A 39 -9.84 10.02 11.73
CA PRO A 39 -10.25 10.17 10.33
C PRO A 39 -10.23 8.86 9.53
N PHE A 40 -9.55 7.82 10.05
CA PHE A 40 -9.30 6.56 9.34
C PHE A 40 -10.59 5.89 8.82
N SER A 41 -11.66 5.90 9.61
CA SER A 41 -12.93 5.25 9.26
C SER A 41 -13.63 5.78 8.02
N ASN A 42 -13.21 6.95 7.51
CA ASN A 42 -13.76 7.61 6.33
C ASN A 42 -12.84 7.55 5.11
N GLN A 43 -11.71 6.85 5.20
CA GLN A 43 -10.73 6.74 4.11
C GLN A 43 -10.81 5.37 3.43
N TYR A 44 -10.56 5.32 2.12
CA TYR A 44 -10.27 4.07 1.42
C TYR A 44 -8.78 3.75 1.57
N THR A 45 -8.48 2.84 2.49
CA THR A 45 -7.13 2.40 2.84
C THR A 45 -7.24 1.08 3.62
N GLY A 46 -6.12 0.52 4.05
CA GLY A 46 -6.05 -0.58 4.99
C GLY A 46 -4.88 -0.38 5.95
N LEU A 47 -4.75 -1.30 6.90
CA LEU A 47 -3.54 -1.47 7.68
C LEU A 47 -3.29 -2.95 7.93
N THR A 48 -2.07 -3.38 7.70
CA THR A 48 -1.62 -4.72 8.04
C THR A 48 -1.11 -4.80 9.48
N LYS A 49 -1.48 -5.86 10.18
CA LYS A 49 -1.00 -6.22 11.51
C LYS A 49 -0.47 -7.64 11.52
N ARG A 50 0.33 -7.96 12.55
CA ARG A 50 0.92 -9.29 12.75
C ARG A 50 -0.08 -10.46 12.70
N LYS A 51 -1.35 -10.23 13.06
CA LYS A 51 -2.39 -11.27 13.08
C LYS A 51 -3.45 -11.10 11.98
N GLY A 52 -3.38 -10.05 11.16
CA GLY A 52 -4.36 -9.85 10.10
C GLY A 52 -4.51 -8.41 9.66
N LEU A 53 -5.70 -8.04 9.21
CA LEU A 53 -5.96 -6.77 8.52
C LEU A 53 -6.86 -5.87 9.35
N VAL A 54 -6.67 -4.56 9.24
CA VAL A 54 -7.60 -3.56 9.76
C VAL A 54 -8.16 -2.75 8.59
N LEU A 55 -9.48 -2.80 8.43
CA LEU A 55 -10.19 -2.11 7.36
C LEU A 55 -11.03 -0.95 7.95
N PRO A 56 -11.02 0.23 7.31
CA PRO A 56 -11.95 1.31 7.64
C PRO A 56 -13.41 0.90 7.51
N SER A 57 -14.27 1.41 8.38
CA SER A 57 -15.73 1.22 8.28
C SER A 57 -16.29 1.57 6.90
N VAL A 58 -15.79 2.64 6.28
CA VAL A 58 -16.23 3.05 4.94
C VAL A 58 -15.90 2.03 3.87
N LEU A 59 -14.76 1.35 3.96
CA LEU A 59 -14.35 0.34 2.99
C LEU A 59 -15.21 -0.93 3.11
N ILE A 60 -15.59 -1.29 4.34
CA ILE A 60 -16.49 -2.41 4.62
C ILE A 60 -17.91 -2.10 4.14
N ARG A 61 -18.43 -0.91 4.48
CA ARG A 61 -19.78 -0.46 4.10
C ARG A 61 -19.91 -0.37 2.58
N ASP A 62 -18.94 0.26 1.91
CA ASP A 62 -19.01 0.55 0.48
C ASP A 62 -18.58 -0.67 -0.37
N ALA A 63 -18.19 -1.80 0.25
CA ALA A 63 -17.78 -3.04 -0.42
C ALA A 63 -18.84 -3.65 -1.36
N GLN A 64 -20.13 -3.39 -1.10
CA GLN A 64 -21.20 -3.85 -1.98
C GLN A 64 -21.34 -2.97 -3.23
N LEU A 65 -21.09 -1.66 -3.07
CA LEU A 65 -21.20 -0.68 -4.15
C LEU A 65 -19.97 -0.73 -5.05
N HIS A 66 -18.79 -0.87 -4.46
CA HIS A 66 -17.51 -0.88 -5.16
C HIS A 66 -16.67 -2.10 -4.73
N PRO A 67 -17.05 -3.32 -5.14
CA PRO A 67 -16.36 -4.54 -4.72
C PRO A 67 -14.90 -4.57 -5.14
N HIS A 68 -14.55 -3.95 -6.26
CA HIS A 68 -13.18 -3.86 -6.75
C HIS A 68 -12.29 -2.96 -5.88
N VAL A 69 -12.85 -1.93 -5.22
CA VAL A 69 -12.11 -1.09 -4.25
C VAL A 69 -11.71 -1.93 -3.04
N LEU A 70 -12.65 -2.70 -2.47
CA LEU A 70 -12.34 -3.62 -1.38
C LEU A 70 -11.25 -4.62 -1.79
N LYS A 71 -11.42 -5.27 -2.96
CA LYS A 71 -10.45 -6.23 -3.46
C LYS A 71 -9.06 -5.62 -3.63
N PHE A 72 -8.97 -4.39 -4.14
CA PHE A 72 -7.70 -3.68 -4.31
C PHE A 72 -6.97 -3.53 -2.96
N PHE A 73 -7.64 -2.94 -1.97
CA PHE A 73 -7.02 -2.68 -0.66
C PHE A 73 -6.76 -3.97 0.12
N VAL A 74 -7.64 -4.97 0.06
CA VAL A 74 -7.38 -6.27 0.71
C VAL A 74 -6.18 -6.98 0.04
N GLY A 75 -6.07 -6.94 -1.29
CA GLY A 75 -4.93 -7.48 -2.01
C GLY A 75 -3.62 -6.79 -1.60
N HIS A 76 -3.63 -5.46 -1.56
CA HIS A 76 -2.50 -4.64 -1.11
C HIS A 76 -2.03 -5.02 0.30
N GLU A 77 -2.94 -5.02 1.29
CA GLU A 77 -2.57 -5.34 2.68
C GLU A 77 -2.10 -6.80 2.84
N LEU A 78 -2.64 -7.74 2.07
CA LEU A 78 -2.17 -9.13 2.13
C LEU A 78 -0.75 -9.31 1.58
N ILE A 79 -0.31 -8.50 0.61
CA ILE A 79 1.09 -8.49 0.17
C ILE A 79 2.01 -7.97 1.29
N HIS A 80 1.63 -6.89 1.95
CA HIS A 80 2.36 -6.43 3.14
C HIS A 80 2.43 -7.52 4.21
N PHE A 81 1.33 -8.23 4.45
CA PHE A 81 1.31 -9.37 5.37
C PHE A 81 2.28 -10.48 4.93
N TYR A 82 2.24 -10.86 3.67
CA TYR A 82 3.09 -11.90 3.09
C TYR A 82 4.58 -11.61 3.27
N HIS A 83 4.99 -10.35 3.00
CA HIS A 83 6.39 -9.91 3.16
C HIS A 83 6.77 -9.52 4.58
N LYS A 84 5.88 -9.70 5.57
CA LYS A 84 6.10 -9.31 6.97
C LYS A 84 6.35 -7.81 7.17
N GLU A 85 5.74 -7.00 6.32
CA GLU A 85 5.83 -5.54 6.32
C GLU A 85 4.75 -4.97 7.24
N TYR A 86 4.86 -5.27 8.52
CA TYR A 86 3.94 -4.80 9.55
C TYR A 86 4.67 -4.56 10.87
N GLY A 87 4.19 -3.61 11.69
CA GLY A 87 4.72 -3.35 13.04
C GLY A 87 5.15 -1.91 13.29
N SER A 88 5.93 -1.70 14.36
CA SER A 88 6.30 -0.37 14.88
C SER A 88 7.04 0.51 13.87
N LYS A 89 7.83 -0.08 12.95
CA LYS A 89 8.50 0.66 11.86
C LYS A 89 7.52 1.28 10.86
N GLN A 90 6.43 0.59 10.49
CA GLN A 90 5.44 1.14 9.57
C GLN A 90 4.50 2.13 10.27
N ALA A 91 4.10 1.86 11.52
CA ALA A 91 3.33 2.81 12.33
C ALA A 91 4.10 4.12 12.58
N TYR A 92 5.42 4.03 12.76
CA TYR A 92 6.31 5.19 12.84
C TYR A 92 6.39 5.93 11.49
N ASN A 93 6.56 5.21 10.37
CA ASN A 93 6.59 5.83 9.04
C ASN A 93 5.26 6.53 8.68
N SER A 94 4.10 5.93 8.98
CA SER A 94 2.79 6.59 8.77
C SER A 94 2.53 7.77 9.73
N PHE A 95 3.13 7.77 10.93
CA PHE A 95 3.04 8.88 11.88
C PHE A 95 3.98 10.04 11.52
N ILE A 96 5.21 9.73 11.11
CA ILE A 96 6.21 10.67 10.61
C ILE A 96 5.76 11.25 9.27
N ALA A 97 5.13 10.47 8.39
CA ALA A 97 4.51 10.96 7.16
C ALA A 97 3.49 12.10 7.40
N LYS A 98 2.73 12.03 8.51
CA LYS A 98 1.78 13.08 8.90
C LYS A 98 2.45 14.32 9.52
N LEU A 99 3.65 14.19 10.08
CA LEU A 99 4.39 15.29 10.72
C LEU A 99 5.39 15.97 9.76
N CYS A 100 5.99 15.23 8.83
CA CYS A 100 7.02 15.70 7.91
C CYS A 100 6.47 16.43 6.67
N THR A 101 5.15 16.48 6.48
CA THR A 101 4.53 17.46 5.57
C THR A 101 4.81 18.91 5.98
N LEU A 102 5.28 19.17 7.22
CA LEU A 102 5.56 20.51 7.73
C LEU A 102 7.04 20.96 7.62
N PHE A 103 8.00 20.03 7.50
CA PHE A 103 9.43 20.36 7.50
C PHE A 103 10.19 19.58 6.41
N MET A 104 10.80 20.30 5.47
CA MET A 104 11.71 19.76 4.46
C MET A 104 12.98 19.23 5.15
N ILE A 105 13.08 17.92 5.36
CA ILE A 105 14.27 17.29 5.94
C ILE A 105 14.95 16.45 4.85
N GLU A 106 16.16 16.86 4.46
CA GLU A 106 17.02 16.13 3.52
C GLU A 106 17.90 15.10 4.25
N GLY A 107 18.19 13.97 3.58
CA GLY A 107 19.18 12.99 4.03
C GLY A 107 18.61 11.59 4.33
N PRO A 108 18.77 11.03 5.55
CA PRO A 108 18.46 9.62 5.86
C PRO A 108 17.02 9.22 5.53
N MET A 109 16.08 10.16 5.67
CA MET A 109 14.68 9.96 5.30
C MET A 109 14.47 9.63 3.83
N GLN A 110 15.30 10.11 2.89
CA GLN A 110 15.09 9.84 1.45
C GLN A 110 15.31 8.36 1.12
N LYS A 111 16.27 7.70 1.79
CA LYS A 111 16.50 6.26 1.60
C LYS A 111 15.36 5.44 2.18
N ASP A 112 14.89 5.80 3.37
CA ASP A 112 13.78 5.12 4.02
C ASP A 112 12.48 5.33 3.22
N ASN A 113 12.23 6.55 2.74
CA ASN A 113 11.09 6.87 1.87
C ASN A 113 11.16 6.12 0.54
N ALA A 114 12.34 6.01 -0.09
CA ALA A 114 12.51 5.23 -1.31
C ALA A 114 12.21 3.74 -1.05
N LYS A 115 12.67 3.19 0.09
CA LYS A 115 12.34 1.82 0.48
C LYS A 115 10.84 1.64 0.70
N VAL A 116 10.20 2.52 1.48
CA VAL A 116 8.74 2.49 1.70
C VAL A 116 8.01 2.58 0.36
N LEU A 117 8.43 3.46 -0.55
CA LEU A 117 7.84 3.57 -1.89
C LEU A 117 7.90 2.24 -2.65
N LEU A 118 9.02 1.52 -2.60
CA LEU A 118 9.14 0.20 -3.22
C LEU A 118 8.23 -0.84 -2.55
N GLN A 119 8.10 -0.82 -1.22
CA GLN A 119 7.20 -1.72 -0.48
C GLN A 119 5.74 -1.47 -0.89
N GLU A 120 5.31 -0.21 -0.88
CA GLU A 120 3.97 0.22 -1.25
C GLU A 120 3.69 -0.11 -2.73
N MET A 121 4.64 0.13 -3.64
CA MET A 121 4.47 -0.20 -5.05
C MET A 121 4.43 -1.71 -5.32
N ARG A 122 5.23 -2.52 -4.60
CA ARG A 122 5.10 -3.98 -4.63
C ARG A 122 3.73 -4.42 -4.18
N ALA A 123 3.26 -3.93 -3.04
CA ALA A 123 1.93 -4.23 -2.52
C ALA A 123 0.81 -3.86 -3.49
N ASN A 124 0.90 -2.70 -4.12
CA ASN A 124 -0.05 -2.27 -5.13
C ASN A 124 -0.05 -3.18 -6.38
N ILE A 125 1.11 -3.43 -6.98
CA ILE A 125 1.23 -4.22 -8.22
C ILE A 125 0.81 -5.68 -7.97
N GLU A 126 1.42 -6.33 -6.99
CA GLU A 126 1.15 -7.75 -6.73
C GLU A 126 -0.23 -7.96 -6.11
N GLY A 127 -0.70 -7.01 -5.29
CA GLY A 127 -2.03 -7.03 -4.70
C GLY A 127 -3.12 -6.93 -5.76
N ALA A 128 -2.97 -6.04 -6.74
CA ALA A 128 -3.90 -5.92 -7.87
C ALA A 128 -3.94 -7.21 -8.72
N VAL A 129 -2.80 -7.88 -8.90
CA VAL A 129 -2.68 -9.15 -9.63
C VAL A 129 -3.38 -10.28 -8.89
N ILE A 130 -3.14 -10.41 -7.58
CA ILE A 130 -3.81 -11.41 -6.73
C ILE A 130 -5.32 -11.18 -6.70
N ALA A 131 -5.72 -9.91 -6.71
CA ALA A 131 -7.11 -9.50 -6.75
C ALA A 131 -7.80 -9.72 -8.11
N GLU A 132 -7.03 -10.11 -9.15
CA GLU A 132 -7.50 -10.33 -10.52
C GLU A 132 -8.25 -9.11 -11.09
N LEU A 133 -7.80 -7.90 -10.75
CA LEU A 133 -8.46 -6.68 -11.19
C LEU A 133 -8.14 -6.37 -12.65
N SER A 134 -9.18 -6.00 -13.39
CA SER A 134 -9.03 -5.40 -14.72
C SER A 134 -8.40 -4.01 -14.63
N ASN A 135 -7.87 -3.51 -15.76
CA ASN A 135 -7.27 -2.18 -15.79
C ASN A 135 -8.30 -1.08 -15.44
N SER A 136 -9.56 -1.21 -15.87
CA SER A 136 -10.63 -0.27 -15.53
C SER A 136 -10.96 -0.28 -14.03
N GLU A 137 -10.99 -1.46 -13.40
CA GLU A 137 -11.22 -1.58 -11.95
C GLU A 137 -10.07 -0.98 -11.13
N ILE A 138 -8.82 -1.15 -11.59
CA ILE A 138 -7.65 -0.53 -10.94
C ILE A 138 -7.76 1.00 -10.98
N ILE A 139 -8.07 1.55 -12.16
CA ILE A 139 -8.20 3.00 -12.35
C ILE A 139 -9.35 3.55 -11.50
N ASP A 140 -10.53 2.93 -11.56
CA ASP A 140 -11.70 3.36 -10.78
C ASP A 140 -11.43 3.30 -9.28
N ALA A 141 -10.77 2.24 -8.79
CA ALA A 141 -10.37 2.14 -7.38
C ALA A 141 -9.51 3.32 -6.92
N GLN A 142 -8.53 3.73 -7.73
CA GLN A 142 -7.64 4.84 -7.39
C GLN A 142 -8.35 6.19 -7.47
N ILE A 143 -9.25 6.40 -8.44
CA ILE A 143 -10.08 7.62 -8.53
C ILE A 143 -10.99 7.75 -7.31
N LEU A 144 -11.70 6.68 -6.97
CA LEU A 144 -12.58 6.64 -5.81
C LEU A 144 -11.80 6.87 -4.51
N ALA A 145 -10.60 6.30 -4.37
CA ALA A 145 -9.72 6.55 -3.23
C ALA A 145 -9.24 8.00 -3.16
N GLN A 146 -8.80 8.59 -4.28
CA GLN A 146 -8.38 10.00 -4.34
C GLN A 146 -9.50 10.93 -3.87
N ASN A 147 -10.71 10.75 -4.40
CA ASN A 147 -11.87 11.56 -4.06
C ASN A 147 -12.26 11.43 -2.58
N LYS A 148 -12.02 10.26 -1.98
CA LYS A 148 -12.35 9.98 -0.57
C LYS A 148 -11.29 10.51 0.39
N ASN A 149 -10.02 10.36 0.06
CA ASN A 149 -8.91 10.58 0.98
C ASN A 149 -8.28 11.97 0.86
N ASN A 150 -8.42 12.62 -0.31
CA ASN A 150 -7.71 13.85 -0.67
C ASN A 150 -6.18 13.71 -0.50
N ASP A 151 -5.63 12.63 -1.06
CA ASP A 151 -4.22 12.28 -0.91
C ASP A 151 -3.31 13.30 -1.64
N PRO A 152 -2.09 13.58 -1.12
CA PRO A 152 -1.11 14.43 -1.78
C PRO A 152 -0.65 13.88 -3.14
N LEU A 153 -0.30 14.78 -4.05
CA LEU A 153 0.32 14.46 -5.34
C LEU A 153 1.85 14.47 -5.24
N ILE A 154 2.54 13.85 -6.20
CA ILE A 154 3.98 14.03 -6.40
C ILE A 154 4.29 15.52 -6.57
N PRO A 155 5.37 16.04 -5.95
CA PRO A 155 6.42 15.33 -5.22
C PRO A 155 6.16 15.18 -3.71
N ALA A 156 5.06 15.72 -3.18
CA ALA A 156 4.79 15.69 -1.74
C ALA A 156 4.62 14.27 -1.20
N SER A 157 4.05 13.37 -2.01
CA SER A 157 3.87 11.96 -1.67
C SER A 157 5.21 11.21 -1.50
N TYR A 158 6.20 11.49 -2.36
CA TYR A 158 7.55 10.91 -2.25
C TYR A 158 8.31 11.34 -1.00
N LYS A 159 8.04 12.54 -0.47
CA LYS A 159 8.64 13.01 0.81
C LYS A 159 8.26 12.16 2.01
N VAL A 160 7.25 11.31 1.86
CA VAL A 160 6.76 10.41 2.91
C VAL A 160 6.74 8.95 2.47
N GLY A 161 7.32 8.65 1.30
CA GLY A 161 7.45 7.28 0.78
C GLY A 161 6.16 6.68 0.21
N TYR A 162 5.08 7.45 0.06
CA TYR A 162 3.83 6.95 -0.51
C TYR A 162 3.74 7.31 -1.99
N PRO A 163 3.41 6.36 -2.90
CA PRO A 163 3.13 6.68 -4.29
C PRO A 163 1.81 7.45 -4.40
N ASP A 164 1.71 8.38 -5.36
CA ASP A 164 0.42 9.01 -5.65
C ASP A 164 -0.50 8.06 -6.45
N ARG A 165 -1.79 8.38 -6.48
CA ARG A 165 -2.83 7.54 -7.10
C ARG A 165 -2.64 7.33 -8.60
N ASN A 166 -2.10 8.29 -9.34
CA ASN A 166 -1.81 8.16 -10.77
C ASN A 166 -0.61 7.25 -11.02
N MET A 167 0.41 7.33 -10.16
CA MET A 167 1.54 6.40 -10.23
C MET A 167 1.06 4.96 -9.99
N ILE A 168 0.24 4.74 -8.95
CA ILE A 168 -0.32 3.42 -8.63
C ILE A 168 -1.09 2.86 -9.82
N SER A 169 -2.02 3.63 -10.38
CA SER A 169 -2.84 3.17 -11.51
C SER A 169 -2.00 2.85 -12.75
N ASN A 170 -1.04 3.70 -13.11
CA ASN A 170 -0.16 3.50 -14.25
C ASN A 170 0.70 2.22 -14.11
N PHE A 171 1.29 2.00 -12.95
CA PHE A 171 2.15 0.82 -12.74
C PHE A 171 1.35 -0.48 -12.60
N CYS A 172 0.21 -0.49 -11.90
CA CYS A 172 -0.60 -1.70 -11.72
C CYS A 172 -1.26 -2.15 -13.04
N THR A 173 -1.58 -1.21 -13.93
CA THR A 173 -2.12 -1.52 -15.26
C THR A 173 -1.05 -2.01 -16.23
N LYS A 174 0.19 -1.52 -16.09
CA LYS A 174 1.32 -1.86 -16.97
C LYS A 174 2.09 -3.12 -16.56
N TYR A 175 2.29 -3.35 -15.26
CA TYR A 175 3.12 -4.44 -14.74
C TYR A 175 2.27 -5.45 -13.96
N LYS A 176 2.63 -6.74 -14.08
CA LYS A 176 1.96 -7.86 -13.38
C LYS A 176 2.85 -8.57 -12.36
N LYS A 177 4.08 -8.08 -12.18
CA LYS A 177 5.06 -8.56 -11.24
C LYS A 177 5.92 -7.38 -10.80
N PHE A 178 6.27 -7.34 -9.51
CA PHE A 178 7.28 -6.41 -9.02
C PHE A 178 8.64 -7.11 -9.06
N ASP A 179 9.58 -6.57 -9.84
CA ASP A 179 10.94 -7.07 -9.95
C ASP A 179 11.96 -5.93 -9.92
N GLU A 180 13.24 -6.28 -10.02
CA GLU A 180 14.32 -5.31 -9.99
C GLU A 180 14.17 -4.25 -11.08
N SER A 181 13.78 -4.64 -12.31
CA SER A 181 13.60 -3.70 -13.41
C SER A 181 12.51 -2.68 -13.09
N VAL A 182 11.37 -3.13 -12.55
CA VAL A 182 10.29 -2.24 -12.14
C VAL A 182 10.73 -1.31 -11.01
N SER A 183 11.48 -1.84 -10.03
CA SER A 183 12.00 -1.05 -8.91
C SER A 183 12.94 0.06 -9.37
N ARG A 184 13.82 -0.23 -10.35
CA ARG A 184 14.74 0.76 -10.92
C ARG A 184 13.99 1.90 -11.61
N ILE A 185 12.95 1.60 -12.38
CA ILE A 185 12.11 2.63 -13.03
C ILE A 185 11.43 3.53 -11.98
N ILE A 186 10.94 2.96 -10.88
CA ILE A 186 10.32 3.71 -9.79
C ILE A 186 11.34 4.63 -9.10
N LEU A 187 12.53 4.10 -8.78
CA LEU A 187 13.58 4.87 -8.13
C LEU A 187 14.19 5.92 -9.04
N ASP A 188 14.18 5.69 -10.35
CA ASP A 188 14.60 6.64 -11.36
C ASP A 188 13.77 7.92 -11.29
N ASP A 189 12.43 7.79 -11.35
CA ASP A 189 11.51 8.92 -11.20
C ASP A 189 11.61 9.54 -9.79
N PHE A 190 11.71 8.72 -8.73
CA PHE A 190 11.93 9.24 -7.37
C PHE A 190 13.17 10.13 -7.29
N CYS A 191 14.31 9.69 -7.84
CA CYS A 191 15.55 10.45 -7.82
C CYS A 191 15.41 11.79 -8.56
N ASP A 192 14.70 11.80 -9.68
CA ASP A 192 14.47 13.01 -10.47
C ASP A 192 13.59 14.01 -9.71
N LYS A 193 12.48 13.55 -9.12
CA LYS A 193 11.56 14.39 -8.34
C LYS A 193 12.15 14.88 -7.02
N MET A 194 13.06 14.11 -6.43
CA MET A 194 13.72 14.43 -5.17
C MET A 194 15.11 15.06 -5.36
N HIS A 195 15.52 15.32 -6.60
CA HIS A 195 16.80 15.95 -6.97
C HIS A 195 18.05 15.24 -6.41
N ILE A 196 18.07 13.91 -6.46
CA ILE A 196 19.19 13.10 -5.96
C ILE A 196 20.37 13.15 -6.95
N SER A 197 21.46 13.82 -6.57
CA SER A 197 22.59 14.09 -7.48
C SER A 197 23.40 12.87 -7.91
N LYS A 198 23.42 11.79 -7.11
CA LYS A 198 24.15 10.54 -7.40
C LYS A 198 23.18 9.37 -7.67
N LYS A 199 22.30 9.59 -8.65
CA LYS A 199 21.17 8.70 -9.01
C LYS A 199 21.53 7.23 -9.07
N GLU A 200 22.46 6.83 -9.93
CA GLU A 200 22.85 5.41 -10.09
C GLU A 200 23.36 4.77 -8.79
N GLN A 201 24.21 5.47 -8.04
CA GLN A 201 24.73 4.97 -6.76
C GLN A 201 23.62 4.83 -5.71
N PHE A 202 22.66 5.75 -5.72
CA PHE A 202 21.49 5.69 -4.85
C PHE A 202 20.60 4.50 -5.22
N ILE A 203 20.25 4.36 -6.49
CA ILE A 203 19.39 3.29 -7.01
C ILE A 203 19.99 1.93 -6.68
N ASN A 204 21.26 1.69 -7.06
CA ASN A 204 21.94 0.42 -6.80
C ASN A 204 21.90 0.06 -5.31
N LYS A 205 22.22 1.02 -4.44
CA LYS A 205 22.16 0.79 -2.99
C LYS A 205 20.77 0.40 -2.49
N ILE A 206 19.71 1.05 -2.97
CA ILE A 206 18.34 0.75 -2.53
C ILE A 206 17.88 -0.61 -3.07
N VAL A 207 18.18 -0.91 -4.34
CA VAL A 207 17.87 -2.19 -4.98
C VAL A 207 18.57 -3.34 -4.27
N ASP A 208 19.89 -3.22 -4.05
CA ASP A 208 20.68 -4.22 -3.32
C ASP A 208 20.10 -4.46 -1.92
N ASP A 209 19.84 -3.38 -1.17
CA ASP A 209 19.25 -3.48 0.17
C ASP A 209 17.85 -4.15 0.16
N PHE A 210 17.05 -3.94 -0.87
CA PHE A 210 15.66 -4.42 -0.96
C PHE A 210 15.58 -5.90 -1.36
N PHE A 211 16.40 -6.33 -2.32
CA PHE A 211 16.37 -7.70 -2.86
C PHE A 211 17.36 -8.67 -2.20
N ILE A 212 18.46 -8.20 -1.60
CA ILE A 212 19.42 -9.08 -0.91
C ILE A 212 18.91 -9.49 0.47
N ASN A 213 18.20 -8.60 1.18
CA ASN A 213 17.64 -8.91 2.51
C ASN A 213 16.30 -9.67 2.45
N THR A 214 15.90 -10.18 1.28
CA THR A 214 14.67 -10.96 1.07
C THR A 214 14.92 -12.42 0.68
N LEU A 215 16.20 -12.85 0.62
CA LEU A 215 16.65 -14.24 0.52
C LEU A 215 17.14 -14.75 1.88
#